data_AF-A0A914EI25-F1
#
_entry.id   AF-A0A914EI25-F1
#
_cell.length_a   1.000
_cell.length_b   1.000
_cell.length_c   1.000
_cell.angle_alpha   90.00
_cell.angle_beta   90.00
_cell.angle_gamma   90.00
#
_symmetry.space_group_name_H-M   'P 1'
#
loop_
_entity.id
_entity.type
_entity.pdbx_description
1 polymer ?
#
loop_
_entity_poly.entity_id
_entity_poly.type
_entity_poly.pdbx_seq_one_letter_code
_entity_poly.pdbx_strand_id
1 'polypeptide(L)'
;MAFKILIGLFFTSIFYNISYCQPDPLTVHKLSSGYIRGRKHVTENNNEGYVFLGVPYAKPPINDLRFRRPEKPRPWLGILNTTDYKASCYWNSR
;
A
#
# COMPACT_ATOMS: atom_id res chain seq x y z
N MET A 1 -32.67 -33.01 20.66
CA MET A 1 -31.48 -33.13 19.77
C MET A 1 -31.53 -32.23 18.52
N ALA A 2 -32.68 -31.65 18.14
CA ALA A 2 -32.79 -30.73 16.99
C ALA A 2 -32.18 -29.33 17.20
N PHE A 3 -32.12 -28.82 18.44
CA PHE A 3 -31.67 -27.44 18.74
C PHE A 3 -30.16 -27.23 18.52
N LYS A 4 -29.34 -28.29 18.58
CA LYS A 4 -27.89 -28.21 18.36
C LYS A 4 -27.51 -28.11 16.88
N ILE A 5 -28.39 -28.55 15.98
CA ILE A 5 -28.13 -28.59 14.53
C ILE A 5 -28.40 -27.21 13.89
N LEU A 6 -29.38 -26.47 14.40
CA LEU A 6 -29.70 -25.10 13.95
C LEU A 6 -28.60 -24.08 14.31
N ILE A 7 -27.92 -24.27 15.45
CA ILE A 7 -26.80 -23.41 15.88
C ILE A 7 -25.57 -23.60 14.97
N GLY A 8 -25.33 -24.82 14.50
CA GLY A 8 -24.19 -25.14 13.60
C GLY A 8 -24.31 -24.52 12.21
N LEU A 9 -25.53 -24.45 11.65
CA LEU A 9 -25.79 -23.86 10.33
C LEU A 9 -25.72 -22.33 10.35
N PHE A 10 -25.98 -21.70 11.49
CA PHE A 10 -25.79 -20.26 11.66
C PHE A 10 -24.31 -19.89 11.74
N PHE A 11 -23.49 -20.70 12.42
CA PHE A 11 -22.05 -20.47 12.54
C PHE A 11 -21.33 -20.56 11.19
N THR A 12 -21.68 -21.52 10.33
CA THR A 12 -21.07 -21.65 8.98
C THR A 12 -21.49 -20.54 8.02
N SER A 13 -22.71 -20.02 8.16
CA SER A 13 -23.20 -18.87 7.37
C SER A 13 -22.51 -17.56 7.75
N ILE A 14 -22.25 -17.35 9.05
CA ILE A 14 -21.53 -16.17 9.55
C ILE A 14 -20.08 -16.15 9.04
N PHE A 15 -19.42 -17.30 8.94
CA PHE A 15 -18.08 -17.40 8.34
C PHE A 15 -18.06 -17.17 6.81
N TYR A 16 -19.16 -17.43 6.11
CA TYR A 16 -19.26 -17.21 4.66
C TYR A 16 -19.42 -15.72 4.27
N ASN A 17 -19.81 -14.87 5.22
CA ASN A 17 -19.99 -13.43 5.02
C ASN A 17 -18.74 -12.61 5.38
N ILE A 18 -17.60 -13.27 5.61
CA ILE A 18 -16.30 -12.59 5.59
C ILE A 18 -16.10 -12.14 4.13
N SER A 19 -16.55 -10.92 3.85
CA SER A 19 -16.27 -10.21 2.61
C SER A 19 -14.79 -10.36 2.32
N TYR A 20 -14.46 -11.11 1.27
CA TYR A 20 -13.10 -11.14 0.75
C TYR A 20 -12.85 -9.74 0.16
N CYS A 21 -12.39 -8.81 1.00
CA CYS A 21 -11.88 -7.51 0.59
C CYS A 21 -10.57 -7.76 -0.16
N GLN A 22 -10.68 -8.25 -1.40
CA GLN A 22 -9.53 -8.37 -2.27
C GLN A 22 -9.08 -6.95 -2.61
N PRO A 23 -7.80 -6.59 -2.35
CA PRO A 23 -7.27 -5.31 -2.79
C PRO A 23 -7.50 -5.17 -4.29
N ASP A 24 -7.99 -4.02 -4.75
CA ASP A 24 -8.18 -3.75 -6.18
C ASP A 24 -6.87 -4.10 -6.92
N PRO A 25 -6.90 -5.07 -7.86
CA PRO A 25 -5.70 -5.53 -8.56
C PRO A 25 -4.97 -4.38 -9.29
N LEU A 26 -5.68 -3.31 -9.66
CA LEU A 26 -5.12 -2.12 -10.29
C LEU A 26 -4.40 -1.19 -9.30
N THR A 27 -4.50 -1.45 -7.99
CA THR A 27 -3.77 -0.71 -6.96
C THR A 27 -2.46 -1.37 -6.56
N VAL A 28 -2.18 -2.61 -6.98
CA VAL A 28 -0.96 -3.34 -6.57
C VAL A 28 -0.05 -3.58 -7.77
N HIS A 29 1.18 -3.06 -7.71
CA HIS A 29 2.15 -3.17 -8.82
C HIS A 29 3.49 -3.74 -8.37
N LYS A 30 4.12 -4.53 -9.26
CA LYS A 30 5.46 -5.09 -9.06
C LYS A 30 6.53 -4.13 -9.61
N LEU A 31 7.48 -3.76 -8.77
CA LEU A 31 8.70 -3.04 -9.14
C LEU A 31 9.92 -3.97 -9.10
N SER A 32 11.06 -3.47 -9.55
CA SER A 32 12.36 -4.16 -9.40
C SER A 32 12.78 -4.35 -7.93
N SER A 33 12.24 -3.54 -7.02
CA SER A 33 12.61 -3.54 -5.59
C SER A 33 11.56 -4.18 -4.67
N GLY A 34 10.38 -4.55 -5.19
CA GLY A 34 9.29 -5.13 -4.39
C GLY A 34 7.91 -4.75 -4.93
N TYR A 35 6.85 -5.12 -4.20
CA TYR A 35 5.47 -4.77 -4.57
C TYR A 35 5.04 -3.48 -3.87
N ILE A 36 4.24 -2.65 -4.54
CA ILE A 36 3.66 -1.42 -3.97
C ILE A 36 2.14 -1.46 -4.04
N ARG A 37 1.46 -0.74 -3.14
CA ARG A 37 0.02 -0.49 -3.18
C ARG A 37 -0.28 1.00 -3.22
N GLY A 38 -0.96 1.46 -4.26
CA GLY A 38 -1.47 2.82 -4.40
C GLY A 38 -2.93 2.96 -3.95
N ARG A 39 -3.60 4.01 -4.41
CA ARG A 39 -5.05 4.21 -4.24
C ARG A 39 -5.70 4.79 -5.49
N LYS A 40 -6.99 4.51 -5.66
CA LYS A 40 -7.84 5.27 -6.59
C LYS A 40 -7.98 6.70 -6.06
N HIS A 41 -7.90 7.67 -6.96
CA HIS A 41 -8.06 9.08 -6.67
C HIS A 41 -8.96 9.72 -7.72
N VAL A 42 -9.85 10.59 -7.26
CA VAL A 42 -10.70 11.41 -8.12
C VAL A 42 -10.27 12.86 -7.91
N THR A 43 -9.94 13.51 -9.01
CA THR A 43 -9.56 14.93 -9.03
C THR A 43 -10.78 15.82 -8.84
N GLU A 44 -10.58 17.11 -8.56
CA GLU A 44 -11.65 18.10 -8.43
C GLU A 44 -12.52 18.21 -9.71
N ASN A 45 -11.92 17.92 -10.88
CA ASN A 45 -12.61 17.91 -12.17
C ASN A 45 -13.30 16.57 -12.50
N ASN A 46 -13.54 15.69 -11.51
CA ASN A 46 -14.11 14.35 -11.66
C ASN A 46 -13.32 13.38 -12.56
N ASN A 47 -12.05 13.68 -12.88
CA ASN A 47 -11.19 12.69 -13.54
C ASN A 47 -10.71 11.67 -12.52
N GLU A 48 -10.76 10.39 -12.88
CA GLU A 48 -10.30 9.28 -12.04
C GLU A 48 -8.91 8.80 -12.47
N GLY A 49 -8.11 8.37 -11.50
CA GLY A 49 -6.81 7.75 -11.76
C GLY A 49 -6.28 6.98 -10.56
N TYR A 50 -5.15 6.30 -10.76
CA TYR A 50 -4.44 5.59 -9.70
C TYR A 50 -3.20 6.38 -9.29
N VAL A 51 -3.01 6.54 -7.98
CA VAL A 51 -1.95 7.35 -7.41
C VAL A 51 -1.06 6.50 -6.50
N PHE A 52 0.25 6.60 -6.72
CA PHE A 52 1.30 5.94 -5.95
C PHE A 52 2.23 7.01 -5.38
N LEU A 53 2.13 7.26 -4.07
CA LEU A 53 2.88 8.29 -3.35
C LEU A 53 3.97 7.67 -2.48
N GLY A 54 5.12 8.36 -2.37
CA GLY A 54 6.17 7.94 -1.44
C GLY A 54 6.92 6.67 -1.86
N VAL A 55 6.92 6.31 -3.15
CA VAL A 55 7.66 5.16 -3.70
C VAL A 55 9.17 5.39 -3.56
N PRO A 56 9.92 4.53 -2.83
CA PRO A 56 11.37 4.68 -2.69
C PRO A 56 12.10 4.40 -4.00
N TYR A 57 12.87 5.36 -4.49
CA TYR A 57 13.73 5.21 -5.68
C TYR A 57 15.23 5.16 -5.36
N ALA A 58 15.62 5.48 -4.11
CA ALA A 58 16.99 5.46 -3.62
C ALA A 58 17.03 5.17 -2.11
N LYS A 59 18.20 4.82 -1.58
CA LYS A 59 18.43 4.80 -0.13
C LYS A 59 18.34 6.21 0.44
N PRO A 60 17.83 6.39 1.68
CA PRO A 60 17.84 7.69 2.33
C PRO A 60 19.27 8.27 2.42
N PRO A 61 19.51 9.53 2.03
CA PRO A 61 20.84 10.14 2.00
C PRO A 61 21.26 10.65 3.40
N ILE A 62 21.23 9.74 4.39
CA ILE A 62 21.58 9.99 5.79
C ILE A 62 22.97 9.43 6.12
N ASN A 63 23.56 9.92 7.22
CA ASN A 63 24.89 9.51 7.69
C ASN A 63 25.94 9.62 6.57
N ASP A 64 26.72 8.58 6.34
CA ASP A 64 27.78 8.53 5.33
C ASP A 64 27.28 8.64 3.88
N LEU A 65 25.97 8.49 3.65
CA LEU A 65 25.37 8.68 2.32
C LEU A 65 25.08 10.15 2.01
N ARG A 66 25.17 11.05 3.00
CA ARG A 66 24.97 12.48 2.77
C ARG A 66 26.04 13.01 1.81
N PHE A 67 25.62 13.80 0.83
CA PHE A 67 26.47 14.37 -0.24
C PHE A 67 27.10 13.33 -1.18
N ARG A 68 26.73 12.05 -1.09
CA ARG A 68 27.14 11.02 -2.05
C ARG A 68 26.08 10.83 -3.13
N ARG A 69 26.46 10.15 -4.21
CA ARG A 69 25.51 9.73 -5.26
C ARG A 69 24.44 8.82 -4.64
N PRO A 70 23.18 8.93 -5.09
CA PRO A 70 22.10 8.07 -4.58
C PRO A 70 22.40 6.60 -4.89
N GLU A 71 22.18 5.75 -3.91
CA GLU A 71 22.28 4.31 -4.06
C GLU A 71 20.88 3.69 -4.25
N LYS A 72 20.80 2.56 -4.96
CA LYS A 72 19.53 1.82 -5.16
C LYS A 72 18.86 1.47 -3.82
N PRO A 73 17.53 1.55 -3.72
CA PRO A 73 16.82 1.25 -2.48
C PRO A 73 17.03 -0.22 -2.10
N ARG A 74 16.95 -0.52 -0.80
CA ARG A 74 16.91 -1.91 -0.36
C ARG A 74 15.58 -2.52 -0.81
N PRO A 75 15.58 -3.74 -1.39
CA PRO A 75 14.35 -4.45 -1.66
C PRO A 75 13.56 -4.66 -0.37
N TRP A 76 12.23 -4.66 -0.48
CA TRP A 76 11.34 -4.96 0.63
C TRP A 76 10.53 -6.23 0.36
N LEU A 77 10.16 -6.91 1.45
CA LEU A 77 9.28 -8.07 1.41
C LEU A 77 7.82 -7.62 1.54
N GLY A 78 6.93 -8.35 0.88
CA GLY A 78 5.49 -8.04 0.86
C GLY A 78 5.14 -6.81 0.01
N ILE A 79 4.03 -6.16 0.37
CA ILE A 79 3.46 -5.03 -0.37
C ILE A 79 3.66 -3.75 0.44
N LEU A 80 4.44 -2.81 -0.09
CA LEU A 80 4.69 -1.51 0.51
C LEU A 80 3.50 -0.57 0.28
N ASN A 81 2.96 0.02 1.34
CA ASN A 81 1.88 0.99 1.22
C ASN A 81 2.40 2.36 0.72
N THR A 82 1.88 2.81 -0.42
CA THR A 82 2.29 4.01 -1.15
C THR A 82 1.09 4.94 -1.39
N THR A 83 0.28 5.16 -0.35
CA THR A 83 -0.94 5.98 -0.40
C THR A 83 -0.74 7.44 0.02
N ASP A 84 0.39 7.72 0.70
CA ASP A 84 0.66 8.98 1.39
C ASP A 84 2.04 9.54 1.04
N TYR A 85 2.16 10.86 1.07
CA TYR A 85 3.45 11.53 0.92
C TYR A 85 4.41 11.14 2.04
N LYS A 86 5.72 11.15 1.72
CA LYS A 86 6.80 11.01 2.70
C LYS A 86 7.42 12.37 2.99
N ALA A 87 8.30 12.41 3.98
CA ALA A 87 9.01 13.64 4.36
C ALA A 87 9.66 14.30 3.13
N SER A 88 9.41 15.60 2.97
CA SER A 88 10.10 16.41 1.98
C SER A 88 11.58 16.56 2.34
N CYS A 89 12.40 16.93 1.36
CA CYS A 89 13.78 17.31 1.61
C CYS A 89 13.86 18.54 2.53
N TYR A 90 14.99 18.69 3.21
CA TYR A 90 15.27 19.91 3.93
C TYR A 90 15.31 21.08 2.95
N TRP A 91 14.39 22.02 3.13
CA TRP A 91 14.26 23.23 2.33
C TRP A 91 14.19 24.42 3.27
N ASN A 92 15.04 25.42 3.04
CA ASN A 92 14.98 26.70 3.73
C ASN A 92 14.15 27.69 2.89
N SER A 93 12.82 27.62 3.00
CA SER A 93 11.96 28.71 2.55
C SER A 93 12.15 29.88 3.51
N ARG A 94 13.00 30.83 3.12
CA ARG A 94 12.89 32.20 3.62
C ARG A 94 11.72 32.89 2.92
#